data_AF-A0A023EKZ2-F1
#
_entry.id   AF-A0A023EKZ2-F1
#
_cell.length_a   1.000
_cell.length_b   1.000
_cell.length_c   1.000
_cell.angle_alpha   90.00
_cell.angle_beta   90.00
_cell.angle_gamma   90.00
#
_symmetry.space_group_name_H-M   'P 1'
#
loop_
_entity.id
_entity.type
_entity.pdbx_description
1 polymer ?
#
loop_
_entity_poly.entity_id
_entity_poly.type
_entity_poly.pdbx_seq_one_letter_code
_entity_poly.pdbx_strand_id
1 'polypeptide(L)'
;MLPQYERLVDPGSPGGPESSPTRSAYRVRFGKLAVITVMFPVVGFLFCVVWSLLYNFDQANATHCMVYNFLPSLSAAIGNYQPQRFVWQASVLLHALPRYAIAFLYKNFHLGLLRKRRKDLAVLACMLNITELSSLVGLTMWTSVSNYDVHKFCFSTFVVTSMLYMVVLIIINRVTREGDLLTASERKSIMYKKRLFIANLCSILLAVYFFIRHNSYCEPGVYSLFALSEYVFVYSNIGFHMTAYW
;
A
#
# COMPACT_ATOMS: atom_id res chain seq x y z
N MET A 1 11.35 -12.97 -4.51
CA MET A 1 12.80 -13.23 -4.27
C MET A 1 13.69 -12.34 -5.16
N LEU A 2 14.56 -11.52 -4.55
CA LEU A 2 15.69 -10.89 -5.27
C LEU A 2 16.66 -11.99 -5.77
N PRO A 3 17.34 -11.78 -6.91
CA PRO A 3 18.12 -12.82 -7.58
C PRO A 3 19.21 -13.44 -6.69
N GLN A 4 19.41 -14.75 -6.86
CA GLN A 4 20.39 -15.61 -6.15
C GLN A 4 21.85 -15.14 -6.20
N TYR A 5 22.18 -14.09 -6.94
CA TYR A 5 23.56 -13.60 -7.06
C TYR A 5 24.16 -13.16 -5.71
N GLU A 6 23.33 -12.77 -4.75
CA GLU A 6 23.77 -12.40 -3.40
C GLU A 6 24.03 -13.58 -2.46
N ARG A 7 23.71 -14.82 -2.86
CA ARG A 7 23.93 -16.03 -2.05
C ARG A 7 25.24 -16.77 -2.33
N LEU A 8 26.00 -16.39 -3.36
CA LEU A 8 27.15 -17.16 -3.84
C LEU A 8 28.52 -16.60 -3.46
N VAL A 9 28.61 -15.62 -2.54
CA VAL A 9 29.90 -15.16 -2.02
C VAL A 9 30.08 -15.69 -0.61
N ASP A 10 30.44 -16.97 -0.51
CA ASP A 10 31.04 -17.53 0.70
C ASP A 10 32.46 -16.95 0.87
N PRO A 11 32.84 -16.45 2.06
CA PRO A 11 34.20 -15.99 2.32
C PRO A 11 35.07 -17.22 2.64
N GLY A 12 35.57 -17.89 1.61
CA GLY A 12 36.32 -19.14 1.79
C GLY A 12 37.37 -19.47 0.73
N SER A 13 37.86 -18.51 -0.05
CA SER A 13 38.94 -18.78 -1.03
C SER A 13 40.03 -17.70 -0.98
N PRO A 14 41.31 -18.05 -0.75
CA PRO A 14 42.41 -17.10 -0.65
C PRO A 14 43.05 -16.86 -2.04
N GLY A 15 43.18 -15.60 -2.45
CA GLY A 15 44.13 -15.17 -3.49
C GLY A 15 43.55 -14.27 -4.59
N GLY A 16 43.91 -12.98 -4.57
CA GLY A 16 43.73 -12.05 -5.69
C GLY A 16 43.73 -10.57 -5.26
N PRO A 17 44.51 -9.67 -5.91
CA PRO A 17 44.91 -8.38 -5.34
C PRO A 17 43.79 -7.33 -5.35
N GLU A 18 43.92 -6.41 -4.39
CA GLU A 18 42.95 -5.43 -3.93
C GLU A 18 42.55 -4.39 -4.99
N SER A 19 41.27 -4.41 -5.37
CA SER A 19 40.54 -3.19 -5.76
C SER A 19 39.40 -3.01 -4.78
N SER A 20 39.57 -2.12 -3.81
CA SER A 20 38.61 -1.83 -2.73
C SER A 20 37.29 -1.30 -3.30
N PRO A 21 36.16 -2.04 -3.21
CA PRO A 21 34.86 -1.41 -3.27
C PRO A 21 34.57 -0.88 -1.87
N THR A 22 34.21 0.40 -1.75
CA THR A 22 33.63 0.99 -0.53
C THR A 22 32.53 0.07 0.01
N ARG A 23 32.87 -0.77 0.99
CA ARG A 23 31.94 -1.69 1.65
C ARG A 23 31.02 -0.83 2.49
N SER A 24 29.80 -0.60 2.01
CA SER A 24 28.72 -0.11 2.84
C SER A 24 28.59 -1.03 4.06
N ALA A 25 28.86 -0.48 5.25
CA ALA A 25 29.01 -1.22 6.51
C ALA A 25 27.69 -1.84 7.02
N TYR A 26 26.56 -1.53 6.39
CA TYR A 26 25.24 -1.98 6.81
C TYR A 26 24.51 -2.70 5.66
N ARG A 27 24.74 -4.01 5.53
CA ARG A 27 23.90 -4.89 4.70
C ARG A 27 22.65 -5.29 5.50
N VAL A 28 21.68 -4.39 5.58
CA VAL A 28 20.36 -4.75 6.10
C VAL A 28 19.70 -5.67 5.08
N ARG A 29 19.26 -6.86 5.49
CA ARG A 29 18.47 -7.75 4.62
C ARG A 29 17.25 -6.97 4.13
N PHE A 30 17.20 -6.69 2.83
CA PHE A 30 16.16 -5.89 2.17
C PHE A 30 14.74 -6.29 2.60
N GLY A 31 14.50 -7.59 2.81
CA GLY A 31 13.22 -8.09 3.31
C GLY A 31 12.83 -7.60 4.71
N LYS A 32 13.77 -7.48 5.66
CA LYS A 32 13.48 -6.95 7.01
C LYS A 32 13.18 -5.45 6.97
N LEU A 33 13.93 -4.70 6.17
CA LEU A 33 13.71 -3.25 6.01
C LEU A 33 12.35 -2.96 5.37
N ALA A 34 11.96 -3.72 4.35
CA ALA A 34 10.66 -3.60 3.70
C ALA A 34 9.50 -3.90 4.66
N VAL A 35 9.59 -4.98 5.45
CA VAL A 35 8.57 -5.32 6.45
C VAL A 35 8.45 -4.24 7.53
N ILE A 36 9.57 -3.79 8.09
CA ILE A 36 9.57 -2.74 9.13
C ILE A 36 8.95 -1.45 8.59
N THR A 37 9.32 -1.06 7.35
CA THR A 37 8.80 0.14 6.70
C THR A 37 7.28 0.08 6.55
N VAL A 38 6.72 -1.07 6.18
CA VAL A 38 5.27 -1.23 5.97
C VAL A 38 4.49 -1.31 7.29
N MET A 39 5.12 -1.72 8.39
CA MET A 39 4.45 -1.77 9.69
C MET A 39 4.17 -0.39 10.29
N PHE A 40 4.98 0.62 9.98
CA PHE A 40 4.77 1.99 10.48
C PHE A 40 3.37 2.57 10.16
N PRO A 41 2.92 2.62 8.89
CA PRO A 41 1.58 3.12 8.58
C PRO A 41 0.47 2.22 9.13
N VAL A 42 0.69 0.91 9.27
CA VAL A 42 -0.31 0.01 9.89
C VAL A 42 -0.51 0.35 11.37
N VAL A 43 0.58 0.50 12.12
CA VAL A 43 0.53 0.87 13.54
C VAL A 43 -0.03 2.27 13.71
N GLY A 44 0.41 3.23 12.88
CA GLY A 44 -0.11 4.60 12.87
C GLY A 44 -1.61 4.64 12.59
N PHE A 45 -2.10 3.88 11.61
CA PHE A 45 -3.52 3.78 11.31
C PHE A 45 -4.33 3.21 12.48
N LEU A 46 -3.88 2.10 13.07
CA LEU A 46 -4.53 1.49 14.24
C LEU A 46 -4.59 2.46 15.42
N PHE A 47 -3.49 3.18 15.68
CA PHE A 47 -3.46 4.23 16.69
C PHE A 47 -4.52 5.30 16.42
N CYS A 48 -4.60 5.83 15.19
CA CYS A 48 -5.57 6.88 14.84
C CYS A 48 -7.02 6.41 15.04
N VAL A 49 -7.35 5.18 14.65
CA VAL A 49 -8.70 4.63 14.81
C VAL A 49 -9.03 4.42 16.29
N VAL A 50 -8.17 3.74 17.04
CA VAL A 50 -8.40 3.46 18.47
C VAL A 50 -8.50 4.76 19.27
N TRP A 51 -7.60 5.72 19.02
CA TRP A 51 -7.64 7.02 19.69
C TRP A 51 -8.92 7.77 19.37
N SER A 52 -9.37 7.76 18.11
CA SER A 52 -10.62 8.41 17.71
C SER A 52 -11.84 7.76 18.38
N LEU A 53 -11.86 6.44 18.52
CA LEU A 53 -12.95 5.73 19.21
C LEU A 53 -12.97 5.96 20.72
N LEU A 54 -11.81 6.16 21.36
CA LEU A 54 -11.73 6.39 22.81
C LEU A 54 -11.97 7.84 23.21
N TYR A 55 -11.44 8.79 22.44
CA TYR A 55 -11.38 10.20 22.85
C TYR A 55 -12.20 11.15 21.95
N ASN A 56 -12.56 10.73 20.74
CA ASN A 56 -13.29 11.57 19.77
C ASN A 56 -14.51 10.84 19.17
N PHE A 57 -15.12 9.90 19.89
CA PHE A 57 -16.13 8.98 19.34
C PHE A 57 -17.25 9.70 18.61
N ASP A 58 -17.93 10.64 19.27
CA ASP A 58 -19.09 11.34 18.71
C ASP A 58 -18.71 12.17 17.49
N GLN A 59 -17.61 12.91 17.57
CA GLN A 59 -17.18 13.81 16.50
C GLN A 59 -16.63 13.04 15.30
N ALA A 60 -15.90 11.95 15.53
CA ALA A 60 -15.32 11.13 14.47
C ALA A 60 -16.39 10.29 13.72
N ASN A 61 -17.48 9.95 14.41
CA ASN A 61 -18.62 9.22 13.85
C ASN A 61 -19.74 10.15 13.34
N ALA A 62 -19.62 11.45 13.55
CA ALA A 62 -20.62 12.43 13.12
C ALA A 62 -20.69 12.51 11.59
N THR A 63 -21.92 12.49 11.08
CA THR A 63 -22.22 12.72 9.66
C THR A 63 -23.33 13.74 9.54
N HIS A 64 -23.55 14.31 8.35
CA HIS A 64 -24.63 15.27 8.11
C HIS A 64 -26.03 14.74 8.48
N CYS A 65 -26.21 13.41 8.43
CA CYS A 65 -27.45 12.74 8.81
C CYS A 65 -27.70 12.69 10.33
N MET A 66 -26.68 12.95 11.16
CA MET A 66 -26.76 12.88 12.62
C MET A 66 -27.33 11.57 13.18
N VAL A 67 -27.10 10.46 12.47
CA VAL A 67 -27.48 9.10 12.89
C VAL A 67 -26.32 8.36 13.54
N TYR A 68 -26.67 7.38 14.39
CA TYR A 68 -25.68 6.58 15.11
C TYR A 68 -24.74 5.83 14.17
N ASN A 69 -23.44 5.92 14.46
CA ASN A 69 -22.36 5.20 13.80
C ASN A 69 -21.36 4.75 14.85
N PHE A 70 -20.79 3.56 14.66
CA PHE A 70 -19.87 2.95 15.60
C PHE A 70 -18.42 2.94 15.10
N LEU A 71 -18.19 3.21 13.81
CA LEU A 71 -16.85 3.22 13.22
C LEU A 71 -16.63 4.49 12.37
N PRO A 72 -15.53 5.25 12.61
CA PRO A 72 -15.27 6.48 11.89
C PRO A 72 -14.68 6.17 10.52
N SER A 73 -14.95 7.01 9.52
CA SER A 73 -14.29 6.87 8.21
C SER A 73 -12.77 7.08 8.31
N LEU A 74 -12.04 6.55 7.34
CA LEU A 74 -10.58 6.61 7.36
C LEU A 74 -10.08 8.06 7.41
N SER A 75 -10.65 8.92 6.56
CA SER A 75 -10.33 10.34 6.53
C SER A 75 -10.68 11.08 7.82
N ALA A 76 -11.75 10.70 8.52
CA ALA A 76 -12.11 11.31 9.80
C ALA A 76 -11.11 10.92 10.90
N ALA A 77 -10.73 9.64 10.97
CA ALA A 77 -9.81 9.14 11.99
C ALA A 77 -8.39 9.69 11.86
N ILE A 78 -7.89 9.90 10.62
CA ILE A 78 -6.50 10.33 10.38
C ILE A 78 -6.34 11.84 10.13
N GLY A 79 -7.42 12.55 9.77
CA GLY A 79 -7.33 13.92 9.26
C GLY A 79 -7.80 15.00 10.22
N ASN A 80 -8.79 14.70 11.06
CA ASN A 80 -9.56 15.73 11.74
C ASN A 80 -8.98 16.16 13.10
N TYR A 81 -8.22 15.28 13.77
CA TYR A 81 -7.86 15.45 15.17
C TYR A 81 -6.35 15.35 15.41
N GLN A 82 -5.89 16.03 16.45
CA GLN A 82 -4.56 15.85 17.02
C GLN A 82 -4.68 15.02 18.31
N PRO A 83 -3.76 14.07 18.56
CA PRO A 83 -2.47 13.84 17.89
C PRO A 83 -2.51 12.92 16.66
N GLN A 84 -3.67 12.38 16.29
CA GLN A 84 -3.84 11.37 15.23
C GLN A 84 -3.23 11.83 13.90
N ARG A 85 -3.55 13.06 13.47
CA ARG A 85 -3.05 13.63 12.23
C ARG A 85 -1.53 13.70 12.20
N PHE A 86 -0.90 14.17 13.27
CA PHE A 86 0.56 14.24 13.35
C PHE A 86 1.21 12.86 13.27
N VAL A 87 0.70 11.88 14.03
CA VAL A 87 1.21 10.50 14.02
C VAL A 87 1.06 9.87 12.64
N TRP A 88 -0.09 10.07 11.99
CA TRP A 88 -0.33 9.58 10.63
C TRP A 88 0.62 10.22 9.62
N GLN A 89 0.77 11.55 9.63
CA GLN A 89 1.66 12.28 8.72
C GLN A 89 3.12 11.83 8.87
N ALA A 90 3.61 11.74 10.11
CA ALA A 90 4.96 11.25 10.37
C ALA A 90 5.15 9.80 9.86
N SER A 91 4.18 8.93 10.12
CA SER A 91 4.20 7.53 9.65
C SER A 91 4.21 7.43 8.13
N VAL A 92 3.43 8.27 7.44
CA VAL A 92 3.36 8.29 5.97
C VAL A 92 4.67 8.81 5.37
N LEU A 93 5.17 9.95 5.86
CA LEU A 93 6.38 10.57 5.32
C LEU A 93 7.63 9.72 5.56
N LEU A 94 7.78 9.12 6.74
CA LEU A 94 8.92 8.27 7.07
C LEU A 94 8.98 7.04 6.17
N HIS A 95 7.83 6.43 5.85
CA HIS A 95 7.79 5.23 5.03
C HIS A 95 7.77 5.53 3.52
N ALA A 96 7.43 6.76 3.10
CA ALA A 96 7.36 7.13 1.69
C ALA A 96 8.72 7.02 0.99
N LEU A 97 9.80 7.52 1.61
CA LEU A 97 11.14 7.51 0.99
C LEU A 97 11.62 6.09 0.64
N PRO A 98 11.60 5.11 1.55
CA PRO A 98 11.96 3.75 1.17
C PRO A 98 11.02 3.14 0.12
N ARG A 99 9.72 3.46 0.12
CA ARG A 99 8.79 2.93 -0.89
C ARG A 99 9.05 3.46 -2.29
N TYR A 100 9.44 4.73 -2.44
CA TYR A 100 9.90 5.24 -3.74
C TYR A 100 11.14 4.48 -4.22
N ALA A 101 12.13 4.26 -3.35
CA ALA A 101 13.33 3.49 -3.70
C ALA A 101 12.99 2.05 -4.12
N ILE A 102 12.09 1.39 -3.38
CA ILE A 102 11.60 0.05 -3.69
C ILE A 102 10.91 0.02 -5.07
N ALA A 103 10.09 1.02 -5.40
CA ALA A 103 9.41 1.07 -6.71
C ALA A 103 10.42 1.04 -7.89
N PHE A 104 11.51 1.80 -7.79
CA PHE A 104 12.58 1.78 -8.80
C PHE A 104 13.35 0.45 -8.83
N LEU A 105 13.60 -0.17 -7.68
CA LEU A 105 14.25 -1.49 -7.64
C LEU A 105 13.39 -2.57 -8.32
N TYR A 106 12.07 -2.57 -8.07
CA TYR A 106 11.13 -3.49 -8.71
C TYR A 106 11.05 -3.26 -10.22
N LYS A 107 11.09 -2.01 -10.67
CA LYS A 107 11.19 -1.69 -12.11
C LYS A 107 12.41 -2.38 -12.73
N ASN A 108 13.59 -2.19 -12.15
CA ASN A 108 14.83 -2.78 -12.67
C ASN A 108 14.79 -4.32 -12.67
N PHE A 109 14.23 -4.91 -11.62
CA PHE A 109 13.99 -6.35 -11.54
C PHE A 109 13.07 -6.85 -12.67
N HIS A 110 11.92 -6.21 -12.88
CA HIS A 110 10.98 -6.58 -13.93
C HIS A 110 11.53 -6.35 -15.34
N LEU A 111 12.37 -5.32 -15.55
CA LEU A 111 13.04 -5.08 -16.82
C LEU A 111 14.04 -6.18 -17.19
N GLY A 112 14.70 -6.79 -16.20
CA GLY A 112 15.60 -7.94 -16.42
C GLY A 112 14.85 -9.23 -16.74
N LEU A 113 13.63 -9.38 -16.22
CA LEU A 113 12.84 -10.59 -16.35
C LEU A 113 11.93 -10.59 -17.61
N LEU A 114 11.49 -9.41 -18.06
CA LEU A 114 10.60 -9.26 -19.21
C LEU A 114 11.37 -9.19 -20.53
N ARG A 115 10.85 -9.88 -21.55
CA ARG A 115 11.34 -9.79 -22.94
C ARG A 115 11.22 -8.35 -23.46
N LYS A 116 12.12 -7.93 -24.37
CA LYS A 116 12.22 -6.54 -24.90
C LYS A 116 10.85 -5.89 -25.23
N ARG A 117 9.94 -6.62 -25.88
CA ARG A 117 8.60 -6.12 -26.29
C ARG A 117 7.60 -5.88 -25.15
N ARG A 118 7.90 -6.34 -23.92
CA ARG A 118 7.00 -6.20 -22.75
C ARG A 118 7.59 -5.36 -21.64
N LYS A 119 8.75 -4.71 -21.87
CA LYS A 119 9.40 -3.84 -20.88
C LYS A 119 8.55 -2.63 -20.49
N ASP A 120 7.66 -2.19 -21.38
CA ASP A 120 6.70 -1.11 -21.11
C ASP A 120 5.79 -1.40 -19.91
N LEU A 121 5.47 -2.68 -19.65
CA LEU A 121 4.68 -3.08 -18.48
C LEU A 121 5.43 -2.79 -17.16
N ALA A 122 6.75 -2.99 -17.13
CA ALA A 122 7.55 -2.68 -15.95
C ALA A 122 7.63 -1.16 -15.70
N VAL A 123 7.73 -0.38 -16.78
CA VAL A 123 7.72 1.09 -16.70
C VAL A 123 6.35 1.57 -16.21
N LEU A 124 5.26 1.06 -16.78
CA LEU A 124 3.89 1.39 -16.38
C LEU A 124 3.64 1.02 -14.91
N ALA A 125 4.06 -0.17 -14.46
CA ALA A 125 3.94 -0.57 -13.06
C ALA A 125 4.69 0.38 -12.12
N CYS A 126 5.88 0.84 -12.52
CA CYS A 126 6.64 1.82 -11.75
C CYS A 126 5.92 3.16 -11.68
N MET A 127 5.42 3.66 -12.81
CA MET A 127 4.68 4.93 -12.86
C MET A 127 3.42 4.88 -12.00
N LEU A 128 2.63 3.80 -12.10
CA LEU A 128 1.44 3.61 -11.28
C LEU A 128 1.75 3.57 -9.79
N ASN A 129 2.82 2.87 -9.38
CA ASN A 129 3.24 2.80 -7.98
C ASN A 129 3.72 4.16 -7.44
N ILE A 130 4.47 4.91 -8.26
CA ILE A 130 4.91 6.27 -7.91
C ILE A 130 3.69 7.20 -7.76
N THR A 131 2.74 7.14 -8.69
CA THR A 131 1.52 7.95 -8.61
C THR A 131 0.67 7.56 -7.41
N GLU A 132 0.48 6.26 -7.16
CA GLU A 132 -0.22 5.72 -5.98
C GLU A 132 0.40 6.29 -4.69
N LEU A 133 1.73 6.20 -4.55
CA LEU A 133 2.43 6.69 -3.36
C LEU A 133 2.36 8.21 -3.23
N SER A 134 2.51 8.96 -4.32
CA SER A 134 2.39 10.42 -4.33
C SER A 134 0.97 10.87 -3.95
N SER A 135 -0.05 10.16 -4.43
CA SER A 135 -1.44 10.40 -4.05
C SER A 135 -1.71 10.09 -2.57
N LEU A 136 -1.09 9.05 -2.00
CA LEU A 136 -1.18 8.76 -0.57
C LEU A 136 -0.54 9.85 0.30
N VAL A 137 0.64 10.35 -0.12
CA VAL A 137 1.30 11.50 0.52
C VAL A 137 0.42 12.74 0.41
N GLY A 138 -0.12 13.04 -0.77
CA GLY A 138 -1.06 14.15 -0.99
C GLY A 138 -2.29 14.06 -0.10
N LEU A 139 -2.93 12.88 -0.05
CA LEU A 139 -4.09 12.62 0.81
C LEU A 139 -3.80 12.88 2.30
N THR A 140 -2.56 12.65 2.71
CA THR A 140 -2.08 12.82 4.08
C THR A 140 -1.73 14.28 4.42
N MET A 141 -1.27 15.05 3.44
CA MET A 141 -0.96 16.47 3.61
C MET A 141 -2.23 17.33 3.57
N TRP A 142 -3.11 17.05 2.61
CA TRP A 142 -4.39 17.75 2.42
C TRP A 142 -5.55 16.91 2.97
N THR A 143 -5.97 17.25 4.18
CA THR A 143 -7.13 16.65 4.86
C THR A 143 -8.44 17.14 4.24
N SER A 144 -9.51 16.35 4.42
CA SER A 144 -10.87 16.66 3.96
C SER A 144 -11.40 18.00 4.50
N VAL A 145 -11.01 18.37 5.72
CA VAL A 145 -11.37 19.66 6.35
C VAL A 145 -10.57 20.82 5.77
N SER A 146 -9.30 20.60 5.42
CA SER A 146 -8.44 21.66 4.90
C SER A 146 -8.73 22.04 3.46
N ASN A 147 -8.88 21.06 2.57
CA ASN A 147 -9.08 21.25 1.13
C ASN A 147 -9.77 20.01 0.56
N TYR A 148 -11.10 20.03 0.54
CA TYR A 148 -11.90 18.89 0.12
C TYR A 148 -11.61 18.46 -1.33
N ASP A 149 -11.45 19.41 -2.25
CA ASP A 149 -11.25 19.10 -3.68
C ASP A 149 -9.92 18.38 -3.93
N VAL A 150 -8.83 18.88 -3.33
CA VAL A 150 -7.50 18.24 -3.42
C VAL A 150 -7.51 16.88 -2.74
N HIS A 151 -8.15 16.77 -1.57
CA HIS A 151 -8.30 15.51 -0.84
C HIS A 151 -9.03 14.46 -1.68
N LYS A 152 -10.18 14.82 -2.25
CA LYS A 152 -10.97 13.96 -3.13
C LYS A 152 -10.18 13.55 -4.37
N PHE A 153 -9.48 14.48 -5.01
CA PHE A 153 -8.63 14.20 -6.18
C PHE A 153 -7.51 13.19 -5.83
N CYS A 154 -6.80 13.41 -4.71
CA CYS A 154 -5.76 12.49 -4.25
C CYS A 154 -6.34 11.11 -3.90
N PHE A 155 -7.48 11.06 -3.21
CA PHE A 155 -8.15 9.81 -2.86
C PHE A 155 -8.55 9.01 -4.11
N SER A 156 -9.24 9.64 -5.06
CA SER A 156 -9.63 8.98 -6.30
C SER A 156 -8.43 8.51 -7.11
N THR A 157 -7.37 9.33 -7.21
CA THR A 157 -6.14 8.95 -7.90
C THR A 157 -5.46 7.75 -7.23
N PHE A 158 -5.41 7.72 -5.90
CA PHE A 158 -4.88 6.60 -5.13
C PHE A 158 -5.65 5.30 -5.40
N VAL A 159 -6.99 5.34 -5.37
CA VAL A 159 -7.83 4.17 -5.64
C VAL A 159 -7.65 3.65 -7.06
N VAL A 160 -7.69 4.53 -8.06
CA VAL A 160 -7.56 4.11 -9.47
C VAL A 160 -6.16 3.56 -9.77
N THR A 161 -5.12 4.27 -9.33
CA THR A 161 -3.74 3.86 -9.62
C THR A 161 -3.33 2.59 -8.89
N SER A 162 -3.77 2.39 -7.64
CA SER A 162 -3.55 1.14 -6.91
C SER A 162 -4.23 -0.06 -7.60
N MET A 163 -5.47 0.11 -8.05
CA MET A 163 -6.18 -0.94 -8.80
C MET A 163 -5.47 -1.30 -10.11
N LEU A 164 -5.09 -0.30 -10.91
CA LEU A 164 -4.34 -0.51 -12.14
C LEU A 164 -2.99 -1.18 -11.86
N TYR A 165 -2.29 -0.74 -10.82
CA TYR A 165 -1.01 -1.32 -10.40
C TYR A 165 -1.14 -2.81 -10.08
N MET A 166 -2.15 -3.19 -9.28
CA MET A 166 -2.40 -4.60 -8.93
C MET A 166 -2.64 -5.45 -10.18
N VAL A 167 -3.46 -4.96 -11.11
CA VAL A 167 -3.75 -5.66 -12.38
C VAL A 167 -2.48 -5.84 -13.21
N VAL A 168 -1.71 -4.76 -13.41
CA VAL A 168 -0.45 -4.82 -14.18
C VAL A 168 0.53 -5.81 -13.55
N LEU A 169 0.64 -5.83 -12.21
CA LEU A 169 1.49 -6.80 -11.51
C LEU A 169 1.01 -8.23 -11.66
N ILE A 170 -0.30 -8.48 -11.62
CA ILE A 170 -0.86 -9.82 -11.86
C ILE A 170 -0.54 -10.27 -13.30
N ILE A 171 -0.66 -9.37 -14.28
CA ILE A 171 -0.30 -9.64 -15.68
C ILE A 171 1.20 -9.95 -15.82
N ILE A 172 2.07 -9.11 -15.24
CA ILE A 172 3.52 -9.35 -15.25
C ILE A 172 3.84 -10.71 -14.63
N ASN A 173 3.23 -11.05 -13.48
CA ASN A 173 3.48 -12.35 -12.85
C ASN A 173 3.00 -13.51 -13.73
N ARG A 174 1.84 -13.38 -14.39
CA ARG A 174 1.35 -14.40 -15.32
C ARG A 174 2.29 -14.61 -16.49
N VAL A 175 2.68 -13.53 -17.16
CA VAL A 175 3.56 -13.55 -18.34
C VAL A 175 4.94 -14.11 -18.02
N THR A 176 5.43 -13.88 -16.82
CA THR A 176 6.83 -14.15 -16.48
C THR A 176 7.02 -15.44 -15.69
N ARG A 177 5.94 -15.98 -15.12
CA ARG A 177 5.97 -17.17 -14.26
C ARG A 177 5.02 -18.26 -14.78
N GLU A 178 4.86 -18.35 -16.10
CA GLU A 178 4.23 -19.49 -16.77
C GLU A 178 5.30 -20.59 -16.98
N GLY A 179 5.28 -21.65 -16.16
CA GLY A 179 6.15 -22.83 -16.26
C GLY A 179 6.14 -23.74 -15.01
N ASP A 180 6.54 -25.01 -15.14
CA ASP A 180 6.49 -26.02 -14.07
C ASP A 180 7.57 -25.86 -12.97
N LEU A 181 8.45 -24.87 -13.07
CA LEU A 181 9.58 -24.65 -12.15
C LEU A 181 9.30 -23.61 -11.04
N LEU A 182 8.02 -23.28 -10.77
CA LEU A 182 7.70 -22.34 -9.69
C LEU A 182 7.91 -22.98 -8.32
N THR A 183 8.64 -22.28 -7.45
CA THR A 183 8.76 -22.69 -6.04
C THR A 183 7.39 -22.61 -5.35
N ALA A 184 7.18 -23.45 -4.34
CA ALA A 184 5.92 -23.46 -3.56
C ALA A 184 5.59 -22.08 -2.94
N SER A 185 6.62 -21.30 -2.58
CA SER A 185 6.50 -19.91 -2.12
C SER A 185 5.94 -18.97 -3.20
N GLU A 186 6.36 -19.11 -4.45
CA GLU A 186 5.92 -18.25 -5.55
C GLU A 186 4.48 -18.54 -5.94
N ARG A 187 4.07 -19.82 -5.91
CA ARG A 187 2.67 -20.21 -6.13
C ARG A 187 1.74 -19.61 -5.07
N LYS A 188 2.16 -19.66 -3.79
CA LYS A 188 1.44 -19.01 -2.68
C LYS A 188 1.35 -17.50 -2.91
N SER A 189 2.45 -16.83 -3.24
CA SER A 189 2.48 -15.38 -3.53
C SER A 189 1.47 -14.99 -4.62
N ILE A 190 1.42 -15.73 -5.73
CA ILE A 190 0.45 -15.47 -6.82
C ILE A 190 -1.00 -15.65 -6.35
N MET A 191 -1.28 -16.69 -5.56
CA MET A 191 -2.62 -16.93 -5.02
C MET A 191 -3.07 -15.81 -4.07
N TYR A 192 -2.19 -15.37 -3.17
CA TYR A 192 -2.46 -14.25 -2.28
C TYR A 192 -2.69 -12.95 -3.06
N LYS A 193 -1.88 -12.65 -4.08
CA LYS A 193 -2.08 -11.47 -4.95
C LYS A 193 -3.48 -11.44 -5.58
N LYS A 194 -3.94 -12.57 -6.13
CA LYS A 194 -5.28 -12.68 -6.72
C LYS A 194 -6.39 -12.49 -5.67
N ARG A 195 -6.28 -13.13 -4.51
CA ARG A 195 -7.26 -13.00 -3.42
C ARG A 195 -7.34 -11.57 -2.89
N LEU A 196 -6.18 -10.93 -2.68
CA LEU A 196 -6.10 -9.54 -2.21
C LEU A 196 -6.66 -8.57 -3.24
N PHE A 197 -6.41 -8.79 -4.53
CA PHE A 197 -7.04 -8.00 -5.59
C PHE A 197 -8.57 -8.13 -5.59
N ILE A 198 -9.10 -9.35 -5.47
CA ILE A 198 -10.56 -9.56 -5.40
C ILE A 198 -11.14 -8.88 -4.15
N ALA A 199 -10.51 -9.05 -2.99
CA ALA A 199 -10.94 -8.39 -1.76
C ALA A 199 -10.92 -6.86 -1.89
N ASN A 200 -9.88 -6.29 -2.51
CA ASN A 200 -9.75 -4.87 -2.76
C ASN A 200 -10.87 -4.36 -3.69
N LEU A 201 -11.11 -5.04 -4.81
CA LEU A 201 -12.21 -4.72 -5.74
C LEU A 201 -13.58 -4.77 -5.06
N CYS A 202 -13.88 -5.85 -4.32
CA CYS A 202 -15.13 -5.97 -3.58
C CYS A 202 -15.28 -4.85 -2.55
N SER A 203 -14.21 -4.49 -1.84
CA SER A 203 -14.24 -3.41 -0.84
C SER A 203 -14.54 -2.05 -1.45
N ILE A 204 -14.01 -1.74 -2.64
CA ILE A 204 -14.33 -0.49 -3.35
C ILE A 204 -15.81 -0.45 -3.75
N LEU A 205 -16.33 -1.55 -4.32
CA LEU A 205 -17.74 -1.62 -4.74
C LEU A 205 -18.68 -1.46 -3.54
N LEU A 206 -18.36 -2.11 -2.42
CA LEU A 206 -19.12 -1.98 -1.17
C LEU A 206 -19.02 -0.58 -0.59
N ALA A 207 -17.84 0.05 -0.59
CA ALA A 207 -17.66 1.42 -0.13
C ALA A 207 -18.53 2.40 -0.95
N VAL A 208 -18.51 2.29 -2.28
CA VAL A 208 -19.37 3.13 -3.15
C VAL A 208 -20.85 2.90 -2.84
N TYR A 209 -21.27 1.64 -2.72
CA TYR A 209 -22.65 1.29 -2.39
C TYR A 209 -23.10 1.89 -1.04
N PHE A 210 -22.35 1.66 0.04
CA PHE A 210 -22.69 2.15 1.37
C PHE A 210 -22.61 3.68 1.45
N PHE A 211 -21.68 4.30 0.74
CA PHE A 211 -21.60 5.76 0.66
C PHE A 211 -22.85 6.36 0.02
N ILE A 212 -23.27 5.83 -1.14
CA ILE A 212 -24.50 6.29 -1.81
C ILE A 212 -25.71 6.04 -0.91
N ARG A 213 -25.83 4.83 -0.37
CA ARG A 213 -26.96 4.45 0.50
C ARG A 213 -27.07 5.36 1.74
N HIS A 214 -25.95 5.66 2.41
CA HIS A 214 -25.94 6.56 3.56
C HIS A 214 -26.39 7.97 3.19
N ASN A 215 -25.87 8.52 2.08
CA ASN A 215 -26.23 9.87 1.65
C ASN A 215 -27.68 9.97 1.10
N SER A 216 -28.26 8.87 0.62
CA SER A 216 -29.64 8.84 0.13
C SER A 216 -30.68 8.60 1.24
N TYR A 217 -30.38 7.73 2.21
CA TYR A 217 -31.38 7.23 3.16
C TYR A 217 -31.08 7.56 4.62
N CYS A 218 -29.86 8.05 4.94
CA CYS A 218 -29.45 8.37 6.30
C CYS A 218 -29.70 7.25 7.34
N GLU A 219 -29.52 5.99 6.95
CA GLU A 219 -29.74 4.85 7.83
C GLU A 219 -28.63 4.71 8.89
N PRO A 220 -28.96 4.39 10.15
CA PRO A 220 -27.97 4.23 11.21
C PRO A 220 -27.01 3.06 10.92
N GLY A 221 -25.73 3.27 11.20
CA GLY A 221 -24.67 2.27 11.02
C GLY A 221 -24.19 2.05 9.57
N VAL A 222 -24.89 2.57 8.55
CA VAL A 222 -24.48 2.37 7.14
C VAL A 222 -23.17 3.10 6.84
N TYR A 223 -22.95 4.28 7.40
CA TYR A 223 -21.66 4.97 7.27
C TYR A 223 -20.51 4.20 7.94
N SER A 224 -20.79 3.44 9.00
CA SER A 224 -19.78 2.57 9.62
C SER A 224 -19.41 1.39 8.72
N LEU A 225 -20.34 0.87 7.93
CA LEU A 225 -20.05 -0.16 6.92
C LEU A 225 -19.25 0.40 5.73
N PHE A 226 -19.51 1.65 5.35
CA PHE A 226 -18.66 2.40 4.44
C PHE A 226 -17.22 2.49 4.98
N ALA A 227 -17.06 2.96 6.23
CA ALA A 227 -15.76 3.06 6.89
C ALA A 227 -15.03 1.70 6.95
N LEU A 228 -15.74 0.63 7.32
CA LEU A 228 -15.17 -0.72 7.34
C LEU A 228 -14.67 -1.15 5.96
N SER A 229 -15.40 -0.81 4.90
CA SER A 229 -15.00 -1.10 3.51
C SER A 229 -13.73 -0.34 3.12
N GLU A 230 -13.58 0.93 3.53
CA GLU A 230 -12.33 1.69 3.36
C GLU A 230 -11.16 1.00 4.06
N TYR A 231 -11.37 0.46 5.25
CA TYR A 231 -10.31 -0.20 6.02
C TYR A 231 -9.85 -1.47 5.31
N VAL A 232 -10.79 -2.30 4.84
CA VAL A 232 -10.49 -3.51 4.07
C VAL A 232 -9.74 -3.16 2.77
N PHE A 233 -10.11 -2.07 2.10
CA PHE A 233 -9.40 -1.57 0.93
C PHE A 233 -7.93 -1.24 1.25
N VAL A 234 -7.66 -0.49 2.32
CA VAL A 234 -6.28 -0.13 2.71
C VAL A 234 -5.47 -1.36 3.13
N TYR A 235 -6.02 -2.23 3.97
CA TYR A 235 -5.31 -3.44 4.41
C TYR A 235 -5.03 -4.41 3.27
N SER A 236 -5.97 -4.58 2.33
CA SER A 236 -5.73 -5.41 1.15
C SER A 236 -4.69 -4.81 0.21
N ASN A 237 -4.63 -3.48 0.07
CA ASN A 237 -3.58 -2.79 -0.67
C ASN A 237 -2.20 -2.99 -0.01
N ILE A 238 -2.08 -2.75 1.29
CA ILE A 238 -0.85 -2.99 2.06
C ILE A 238 -0.41 -4.45 1.94
N GLY A 239 -1.35 -5.38 2.13
CA GLY A 239 -1.12 -6.81 1.98
C GLY A 239 -0.60 -7.16 0.59
N PHE A 240 -1.14 -6.54 -0.47
CA PHE A 240 -0.71 -6.78 -1.84
C PHE A 240 0.74 -6.35 -2.05
N HIS A 241 1.13 -5.17 -1.59
CA HIS A 241 2.54 -4.73 -1.64
C HIS A 241 3.45 -5.64 -0.79
N MET A 242 2.97 -6.17 0.33
CA MET A 242 3.72 -7.13 1.18
C MET A 242 3.93 -8.50 0.52
N THR A 243 3.05 -8.94 -0.39
CA THR A 243 3.29 -10.20 -1.14
C THR A 243 4.58 -10.18 -1.95
N ALA A 244 5.15 -8.99 -2.20
CA ALA A 244 6.41 -8.83 -2.89
C ALA A 244 7.62 -9.35 -2.08
N TYR A 245 7.46 -9.58 -0.77
CA TYR A 245 8.45 -10.24 0.10
C TYR A 245 8.71 -11.70 -0.29
N TRP A 246 7.69 -12.38 -0.85
CA TRP A 246 7.75 -13.78 -1.29
C TRP A 246 8.30 -13.84 -2.73
#